data_AF-A0A4Y8ABR8-F1
#
_entry.id   AF-A0A4Y8ABR8-F1
#
_cell.length_a   1.000
_cell.length_b   1.000
_cell.length_c   1.000
_cell.angle_alpha   90.00
_cell.angle_beta   90.00
_cell.angle_gamma   90.00
#
_symmetry.space_group_name_H-M   'P 1'
#
loop_
_entity.id
_entity.type
_entity.pdbx_description
1 polymer ?
#
loop_
_entity_poly.entity_id
_entity_poly.type
_entity_poly.pdbx_seq_one_letter_code
_entity_poly.pdbx_strand_id
1 'polypeptide(L)'
;MANIRTLTWYFYKPIYIINLIFTLICLLDIFKIGFWFIGYTIFIKAIGYMATIAYKNYFANKTYMYFRNAGYSITRMYVYAFAFDFFSYLTATILLILTLHGFAHIKS
;
A
#
# COMPACT_ATOMS: atom_id res chain seq x y z
N MET A 1 20.50 22.86 0.54
CA MET A 1 20.13 21.59 -0.12
C MET A 1 18.68 21.28 0.21
N ALA A 2 17.80 21.19 -0.77
CA ALA A 2 16.41 20.79 -0.51
C ALA A 2 16.43 19.43 0.19
N ASN A 3 15.72 19.34 1.32
CA ASN A 3 15.79 18.19 2.20
C ASN A 3 15.04 17.01 1.55
N ILE A 4 15.78 16.17 0.82
CA ILE A 4 15.28 15.08 -0.04
C ILE A 4 14.30 14.16 0.72
N ARG A 5 14.58 13.95 2.01
CA ARG A 5 13.72 13.17 2.92
C ARG A 5 12.33 13.79 3.04
N THR A 6 12.25 15.10 3.22
CA THR A 6 10.99 15.83 3.36
C THR A 6 10.20 15.81 2.05
N LEU A 7 10.89 15.96 0.91
CA LEU A 7 10.24 15.89 -0.40
C LEU A 7 9.67 14.51 -0.70
N THR A 8 10.45 13.46 -0.41
CA THR A 8 10.02 12.07 -0.52
C THR A 8 8.82 11.81 0.39
N TRP A 9 8.83 12.33 1.62
CA TRP A 9 7.73 12.20 2.57
C TRP A 9 6.43 12.83 2.07
N TYR A 10 6.48 14.06 1.54
CA TYR A 10 5.28 14.72 1.01
C TYR A 10 4.66 13.98 -0.17
N PHE A 11 5.50 13.41 -1.03
CA PHE A 11 5.05 12.57 -2.14
C PHE A 11 4.46 11.24 -1.66
N TYR A 12 5.09 10.63 -0.66
CA TYR A 12 4.70 9.32 -0.15
C TYR A 12 3.41 9.37 0.70
N LYS A 13 3.15 10.48 1.40
CA LYS A 13 2.03 10.63 2.33
C LYS A 13 0.65 10.30 1.70
N PRO A 14 0.22 10.88 0.56
CA PRO A 14 -1.08 10.57 -0.02
C PRO A 14 -1.17 9.13 -0.54
N ILE A 15 -0.08 8.64 -1.15
CA ILE A 15 0.03 7.25 -1.65
C ILE A 15 -0.13 6.25 -0.50
N TYR A 16 0.54 6.52 0.61
CA TYR A 16 0.48 5.72 1.81
C TYR A 16 -0.94 5.67 2.40
N ILE A 17 -1.66 6.80 2.44
CA ILE A 17 -3.03 6.83 2.96
C ILE A 17 -3.97 5.97 2.11
N ILE A 18 -3.90 6.08 0.78
CA ILE A 18 -4.72 5.27 -0.14
C ILE A 18 -4.43 3.78 0.10
N ASN A 19 -3.16 3.41 0.06
CA ASN A 19 -2.73 2.03 0.24
C ASN A 19 -3.06 1.46 1.63
N LEU A 20 -3.00 2.29 2.68
CA LEU A 20 -3.40 1.91 4.04
C LEU A 20 -4.90 1.60 4.10
N ILE A 21 -5.74 2.41 3.47
CA ILE A 21 -7.19 2.16 3.40
C ILE A 21 -7.48 0.82 2.72
N PHE A 22 -6.86 0.54 1.56
CA PHE A 22 -7.02 -0.75 0.89
C PHE A 22 -6.50 -1.92 1.72
N THR A 23 -5.40 -1.74 2.45
CA THR A 23 -4.85 -2.75 3.38
C THR A 23 -5.83 -3.05 4.51
N LEU A 24 -6.43 -2.02 5.12
CA LEU A 24 -7.43 -2.19 6.18
C LEU A 24 -8.70 -2.89 5.67
N ILE A 25 -9.19 -2.53 4.48
CA ILE A 25 -10.33 -3.20 3.84
C ILE A 25 -10.02 -4.68 3.65
N CYS A 26 -8.85 -5.01 3.08
CA CYS A 26 -8.45 -6.40 2.86
C CYS A 26 -8.38 -7.20 4.17
N LEU A 27 -7.79 -6.64 5.23
CA LEU A 27 -7.70 -7.31 6.54
C LEU A 27 -9.09 -7.51 7.17
N LEU A 28 -9.98 -6.52 7.07
CA LEU A 28 -11.36 -6.62 7.55
C LEU A 28 -12.14 -7.69 6.79
N ASP A 29 -11.97 -7.78 5.48
CA ASP A 29 -12.63 -8.80 4.66
C ASP A 29 -12.13 -10.21 5.02
N ILE A 30 -10.82 -10.40 5.19
CA ILE A 30 -10.26 -11.68 5.65
C ILE A 30 -10.80 -12.05 7.03
N PHE A 31 -10.89 -11.09 7.95
CA PHE A 31 -11.42 -11.32 9.30
C PHE A 31 -12.90 -11.72 9.30
N LYS A 32 -13.72 -11.13 8.42
CA LYS A 32 -15.17 -11.39 8.35
C LYS A 32 -15.53 -12.62 7.53
N ILE A 33 -14.88 -12.82 6.39
CA ILE A 33 -15.25 -13.82 5.39
C ILE A 33 -14.43 -15.11 5.58
N GLY A 34 -13.19 -15.00 6.05
CA GLY A 34 -12.28 -16.14 6.27
C GLY A 34 -11.13 -16.21 5.27
N PHE A 35 -10.21 -17.15 5.52
CA PHE A 35 -8.92 -17.24 4.82
C PHE A 35 -9.01 -17.57 3.32
N TRP A 36 -10.09 -18.22 2.88
CA TRP A 36 -10.31 -18.48 1.44
C TRP A 36 -10.45 -17.18 0.63
N PHE A 37 -10.75 -16.05 1.28
CA PHE A 37 -10.89 -14.74 0.63
C PHE A 37 -9.54 -14.05 0.34
N ILE A 38 -8.41 -14.60 0.82
CA ILE A 38 -7.07 -14.01 0.61
C ILE A 38 -6.78 -13.79 -0.88
N GLY A 39 -7.14 -14.75 -1.74
CA GLY A 39 -6.96 -14.62 -3.19
C GLY A 39 -7.71 -13.41 -3.77
N TYR A 40 -8.92 -13.14 -3.30
CA TYR A 40 -9.70 -11.98 -3.73
C TYR A 40 -9.10 -10.66 -3.23
N THR A 41 -8.57 -10.63 -2.01
CA THR A 41 -7.95 -9.41 -1.47
C THR A 41 -6.71 -8.95 -2.23
N ILE A 42 -6.01 -9.84 -2.92
CA ILE A 42 -4.93 -9.48 -3.86
C ILE A 42 -5.48 -8.65 -5.04
N PHE A 43 -6.66 -9.00 -5.56
CA PHE A 43 -7.32 -8.21 -6.61
C PHE A 43 -7.75 -6.82 -6.10
N ILE A 44 -8.29 -6.74 -4.87
CA ILE A 44 -8.62 -5.47 -4.23
C ILE A 44 -7.37 -4.58 -4.11
N LYS A 45 -6.22 -5.15 -3.70
CA LYS A 45 -4.93 -4.46 -3.66
C LYS A 45 -4.50 -3.94 -5.03
N ALA A 46 -4.65 -4.75 -6.08
CA ALA A 46 -4.34 -4.33 -7.44
C ALA A 46 -5.20 -3.12 -7.88
N ILE A 47 -6.49 -3.09 -7.49
CA ILE A 47 -7.38 -1.94 -7.71
C ILE A 47 -6.85 -0.69 -6.97
N GLY A 48 -6.39 -0.84 -5.72
CA GLY A 48 -5.76 0.25 -4.97
C GLY A 48 -4.51 0.82 -5.64
N TYR A 49 -3.67 -0.04 -6.22
CA TYR A 49 -2.51 0.40 -7.00
C TYR A 49 -2.91 1.12 -8.28
N MET A 50 -3.93 0.64 -8.99
CA MET A 50 -4.48 1.35 -10.15
C MET A 50 -5.05 2.72 -9.77
N ALA A 51 -5.75 2.84 -8.64
CA ALA A 51 -6.25 4.11 -8.13
C ALA A 51 -5.10 5.10 -7.82
N THR A 52 -3.99 4.60 -7.27
CA THR A 52 -2.80 5.41 -7.00
C THR A 52 -2.11 5.86 -8.30
N ILE A 53 -2.08 5.02 -9.34
CA ILE A 53 -1.57 5.37 -10.67
C ILE A 53 -2.48 6.43 -11.33
N ALA A 54 -3.79 6.30 -11.20
CA ALA A 54 -4.74 7.30 -11.69
C ALA A 54 -4.55 8.65 -10.97
N TYR A 55 -4.37 8.63 -9.65
CA TYR A 55 -4.04 9.81 -8.85
C TYR A 55 -2.74 10.47 -9.34
N LYS A 56 -1.69 9.67 -9.57
CA LYS A 56 -0.43 10.14 -10.17
C LYS A 56 -0.68 10.85 -11.49
N ASN A 57 -1.43 10.24 -12.41
CA ASN A 57 -1.67 10.80 -13.74
C ASN A 57 -2.46 12.11 -13.68
N TYR A 58 -3.42 12.23 -12.75
CA TYR A 58 -4.18 13.45 -12.54
C TYR A 58 -3.31 14.62 -12.04
N PHE A 59 -2.39 14.35 -11.10
CA PHE A 59 -1.51 15.38 -10.54
C PHE A 59 -0.16 15.52 -11.29
N ALA A 60 0.06 14.73 -12.34
CA ALA A 60 1.36 14.54 -13.00
C ALA A 60 2.02 15.85 -13.44
N ASN A 61 1.27 16.82 -13.96
CA ASN A 61 1.86 18.04 -14.53
C ASN A 61 2.67 18.85 -13.51
N LYS A 62 2.23 18.92 -12.24
CA LYS A 62 2.93 19.70 -11.20
C LYS A 62 4.01 18.88 -10.50
N THR A 63 3.75 17.60 -10.25
CA THR A 63 4.70 16.72 -9.55
C THR A 63 5.85 16.29 -10.47
N TYR A 64 5.58 16.05 -11.75
CA TYR A 64 6.58 15.58 -12.71
C TYR A 64 7.72 16.58 -12.91
N MET A 65 7.40 17.87 -13.09
CA MET A 65 8.41 18.91 -13.25
C MET A 65 9.29 19.07 -12.01
N TYR A 66 8.71 18.99 -10.82
CA TYR A 66 9.44 19.18 -9.56
C TYR A 66 10.46 18.06 -9.29
N PHE A 67 10.06 16.80 -9.50
CA PHE A 67 10.94 15.64 -9.29
C PHE A 67 11.95 15.42 -10.42
N ARG A 68 11.59 15.78 -11.67
CA ARG A 68 12.51 15.74 -12.81
C ARG A 68 13.64 16.77 -12.66
N ASN A 69 13.33 17.99 -12.20
CA ASN A 69 14.35 19.01 -11.92
C ASN A 69 15.30 18.62 -10.77
N ALA A 70 14.89 17.70 -9.91
CA ALA A 70 15.71 17.15 -8.83
C ALA A 70 16.52 15.90 -9.26
N GLY A 71 16.40 15.44 -10.51
CA GLY A 71 17.14 14.28 -11.04
C GLY A 71 16.56 12.90 -10.65
N TYR A 72 15.35 12.84 -10.10
CA TYR A 72 14.75 11.59 -9.62
C TYR A 72 13.77 10.97 -10.61
N SER A 73 13.83 9.64 -10.74
CA SER A 73 12.83 8.86 -11.47
C SER A 73 11.62 8.59 -10.58
N ILE A 74 10.52 9.30 -10.85
CA ILE A 74 9.23 9.16 -10.16
C ILE A 74 8.72 7.72 -10.25
N THR A 75 8.92 7.06 -11.39
CA THR A 75 8.51 5.66 -11.61
C THR A 75 9.14 4.72 -10.59
N ARG A 76 10.44 4.88 -10.30
CA ARG A 76 11.13 4.05 -9.29
C ARG A 76 10.58 4.27 -7.89
N MET A 77 10.25 5.52 -7.54
CA MET A 77 9.68 5.85 -6.23
C MET A 77 8.31 5.16 -6.02
N TYR A 78 7.46 5.12 -7.05
CA TYR A 78 6.18 4.39 -6.99
C TYR A 78 6.38 2.88 -6.87
N VAL A 79 7.32 2.29 -7.62
CA VAL A 79 7.60 0.84 -7.54
C VAL A 79 8.05 0.46 -6.13
N TYR A 80 8.96 1.23 -5.52
CA TYR A 80 9.36 0.99 -4.14
C TYR A 80 8.21 1.17 -3.14
N ALA A 81 7.35 2.16 -3.35
CA ALA A 81 6.17 2.37 -2.52
C ALA A 81 5.21 1.17 -2.57
N PHE A 82 4.92 0.67 -3.76
CA PHE A 82 4.05 -0.48 -3.96
C PHE A 82 4.67 -1.77 -3.44
N ALA A 83 5.98 -1.97 -3.64
CA ALA A 83 6.67 -3.13 -3.08
C ALA A 83 6.60 -3.12 -1.54
N PHE A 84 6.96 -1.99 -0.92
CA PHE A 84 6.93 -1.86 0.53
C PHE A 84 5.52 -2.06 1.11
N ASP A 85 4.51 -1.49 0.45
CA ASP A 85 3.11 -1.64 0.83
C ASP A 85 2.54 -3.05 0.60
N PHE A 86 3.05 -3.77 -0.39
CA PHE A 86 2.69 -5.17 -0.59
C PHE A 86 3.29 -6.05 0.50
N PHE A 87 4.57 -5.85 0.84
CA PHE A 87 5.24 -6.57 1.91
C PHE A 87 4.60 -6.30 3.29
N SER A 88 4.22 -5.05 3.56
CA SER A 88 3.52 -4.70 4.81
C SER A 88 2.17 -5.41 4.90
N TYR A 89 1.41 -5.46 3.80
CA TYR A 89 0.14 -6.19 3.73
C TYR A 89 0.32 -7.69 3.94
N LEU A 90 1.30 -8.33 3.28
CA LEU A 90 1.59 -9.75 3.49
C LEU A 90 1.95 -10.04 4.94
N THR A 91 2.81 -9.22 5.53
CA THR A 91 3.23 -9.35 6.93
C THR A 91 2.03 -9.22 7.87
N ALA A 92 1.17 -8.22 7.67
CA ALA A 92 -0.04 -8.04 8.47
C ALA A 92 -1.02 -9.22 8.31
N THR A 93 -1.17 -9.74 7.10
CA THR A 93 -2.05 -10.88 6.81
C THR A 93 -1.54 -12.15 7.51
N ILE A 94 -0.24 -12.43 7.45
CA ILE A 94 0.37 -13.57 8.16
C ILE A 94 0.14 -13.45 9.67
N LEU A 95 0.38 -12.27 10.24
CA LEU A 95 0.14 -12.03 11.67
C LEU A 95 -1.33 -12.22 12.06
N LEU A 96 -2.27 -11.78 11.21
CA LEU A 96 -3.70 -12.00 11.43
C LEU A 96 -4.06 -13.48 11.42
N ILE A 97 -3.51 -14.25 10.48
CA ILE A 97 -3.74 -15.69 10.39
C ILE A 97 -3.22 -16.40 11.64
N LEU A 98 -1.99 -16.09 12.06
CA LEU A 98 -1.37 -16.70 13.24
C LEU A 98 -2.15 -16.38 14.52
N THR A 99 -2.63 -15.15 14.68
CA THR A 99 -3.43 -14.78 15.86
C THR A 99 -4.78 -15.48 15.86
N LEU A 100 -5.51 -15.49 14.74
CA LEU A 100 -6.78 -16.20 14.63
C LEU A 100 -6.64 -17.71 14.90
N HIS A 101 -5.58 -18.34 14.39
CA HIS A 101 -5.30 -19.76 14.65
C HIS A 101 -4.94 -20.01 16.12
N GLY A 102 -4.11 -19.16 16.73
CA GLY A 102 -3.78 -19.24 18.15
C GLY A 102 -5.01 -19.09 19.06
N PHE A 103 -5.90 -18.15 18.76
CA PHE A 103 -7.15 -17.97 19.50
C PHE A 103 -8.11 -19.16 19.38
N ALA A 104 -8.10 -19.88 18.25
CA ALA A 104 -8.90 -21.08 18.07
C ALA A 104 -8.43 -22.22 19.00
N HIS A 105 -7.12 -22.36 19.22
CA HIS A 105 -6.56 -23.39 20.10
C HIS A 105 -6.68 -23.09 21.59
N ILE A 106 -6.78 -21.82 22.00
CA ILE A 106 -6.98 -21.43 23.41
C ILE A 106 -8.43 -21.64 23.87
N LYS A 107 -9.39 -21.66 22.94
CA LYS A 107 -10.82 -21.82 23.24
C LYS A 107 -11.33 -23.28 23.15
N SER A 108 -10.49 -24.22 22.72
CA SER A 108 -10.77 -25.66 22.66
C SER A 108 -10.38 -26.34 23.97
#